data_AF-A0A847E8G5-F1
#
_entry.id   AF-A0A847E8G5-F1
#
_cell.length_a   1.000
_cell.length_b   1.000
_cell.length_c   1.000
_cell.angle_alpha   90.00
_cell.angle_beta   90.00
_cell.angle_gamma   90.00
#
_symmetry.space_group_name_H-M   'P 1'
#
loop_
_entity.id
_entity.type
_entity.pdbx_description
1 polymer ?
#
loop_
_entity_poly.entity_id
_entity_poly.type
_entity_poly.pdbx_seq_one_letter_code
_entity_poly.pdbx_strand_id
1 'polypeptide(L)'
;MAGDRDRTRVQLFEDVKVLRQQVAEYEEQNTKYQQVIDELKENERRYRLIAQNSHDWEFWLDVDDRLLYTSPSCKKITGYTEEEFKKNRDLLFKIINPSDRPIFTEHRNMVKKSKVP
;
A
#
# COMPACT_ATOMS: atom_id res chain seq x y z
N MET A 1 -53.11 22.19 -21.02
CA MET A 1 -52.47 20.92 -20.60
C MET A 1 -51.49 20.32 -21.63
N ALA A 2 -51.19 21.01 -22.76
CA ALA A 2 -50.21 20.53 -23.75
C ALA A 2 -48.78 21.09 -23.51
N GLY A 3 -48.64 22.35 -23.09
CA GLY A 3 -47.33 23.00 -22.91
C GLY A 3 -46.45 22.46 -21.78
N ASP A 4 -47.04 21.76 -20.81
CA ASP A 4 -46.30 21.14 -19.68
C ASP A 4 -45.62 19.82 -20.10
N ARG A 5 -46.25 19.07 -21.00
CA ARG A 5 -45.70 17.83 -21.58
C ARG A 5 -44.53 18.12 -22.52
N ASP A 6 -44.59 19.21 -23.29
CA ASP A 6 -43.48 19.61 -24.15
C ASP A 6 -42.27 20.12 -23.36
N ARG A 7 -42.47 20.91 -22.28
CA ARG A 7 -41.37 21.27 -21.37
C ARG A 7 -40.72 20.06 -20.72
N THR A 8 -41.53 19.10 -20.27
CA THR A 8 -41.04 17.87 -19.66
C THR A 8 -40.23 17.04 -20.65
N ARG A 9 -40.67 16.94 -21.92
CA ARG A 9 -39.93 16.21 -22.95
C ARG A 9 -38.59 16.86 -23.28
N VAL A 10 -38.55 18.20 -23.39
CA VAL A 10 -37.30 18.94 -23.63
C VAL A 10 -36.33 18.78 -22.46
N GLN A 11 -36.83 18.87 -21.22
CA GLN A 11 -36.01 18.66 -20.02
C GLN A 11 -35.41 17.25 -19.99
N LEU A 12 -36.22 16.21 -20.24
CA LEU A 12 -35.76 14.83 -20.30
C LEU A 12 -34.67 14.61 -21.37
N PHE A 13 -34.77 15.28 -22.52
CA PHE A 13 -33.73 15.18 -23.55
C PHE A 13 -32.40 15.80 -23.10
N GLU A 14 -32.44 16.94 -22.42
CA GLU A 14 -31.23 17.58 -21.90
C GLU A 14 -30.62 16.73 -20.77
N ASP A 15 -31.46 16.21 -19.87
CA ASP A 15 -31.01 15.33 -18.78
C ASP A 15 -30.34 14.05 -19.34
N VAL A 16 -30.92 13.41 -20.35
CA VAL A 16 -30.33 12.23 -21.00
C VAL A 16 -28.99 12.57 -21.67
N LYS A 17 -28.88 13.76 -22.27
CA LYS A 17 -27.62 14.21 -22.89
C LYS A 17 -26.54 14.43 -21.83
N VAL A 18 -26.87 15.09 -20.72
CA VAL A 18 -25.96 15.31 -19.58
C VAL A 18 -25.53 13.96 -18.98
N LEU A 19 -26.47 13.04 -18.74
CA LEU A 19 -26.16 11.72 -18.19
C LEU A 19 -25.21 10.93 -19.10
N ARG A 20 -25.41 10.96 -20.42
CA ARG A 20 -24.51 10.31 -21.38
C ARG A 20 -23.10 10.89 -21.33
N GLN A 21 -22.99 12.21 -21.21
CA GLN A 21 -21.70 12.88 -21.07
C GLN A 21 -20.99 12.46 -19.78
N GLN A 22 -21.71 12.43 -18.65
CA GLN A 22 -21.15 11.98 -17.38
C GLN A 22 -20.72 10.50 -17.41
N VAL A 23 -21.49 9.62 -18.04
CA VAL A 23 -21.12 8.20 -18.19
C VAL A 23 -19.81 8.07 -18.95
N ALA A 24 -19.64 8.80 -20.07
CA ALA A 24 -18.40 8.77 -20.84
C ALA A 24 -17.19 9.25 -20.00
N GLU A 25 -17.37 10.31 -19.20
CA GLU A 25 -16.32 10.81 -18.30
C GLU A 25 -15.96 9.79 -17.20
N TYR A 26 -16.95 9.12 -16.62
CA TYR A 26 -16.70 8.06 -15.62
C TYR A 26 -16.01 6.85 -16.22
N GLU A 27 -16.36 6.44 -17.44
CA GLU A 27 -15.68 5.35 -18.14
C GLU A 27 -14.21 5.67 -18.42
N GLU A 28 -13.90 6.92 -18.82
CA GLU A 28 -12.53 7.38 -19.01
C GLU A 28 -11.76 7.38 -17.68
N GLN A 29 -12.36 7.91 -16.61
CA GLN A 29 -11.75 7.88 -15.27
C GLN A 29 -11.50 6.45 -14.79
N ASN A 30 -12.47 5.54 -14.95
CA ASN A 30 -12.35 4.15 -14.54
C ASN A 30 -11.21 3.43 -15.29
N THR A 31 -11.07 3.72 -16.59
CA THR A 31 -9.95 3.20 -17.40
C THR A 31 -8.60 3.67 -16.87
N LYS A 32 -8.48 4.96 -16.53
CA LYS A 32 -7.26 5.51 -15.92
C LYS A 32 -6.96 4.89 -14.55
N TYR A 33 -7.98 4.72 -13.70
CA TYR A 33 -7.80 4.05 -12.41
C TYR A 33 -7.31 2.62 -12.58
N GLN A 34 -7.85 1.87 -13.54
CA GLN A 34 -7.43 0.50 -13.80
C GLN A 34 -5.96 0.43 -14.25
N GLN A 35 -5.54 1.33 -15.15
CA GLN A 35 -4.14 1.42 -15.59
C GLN A 35 -3.20 1.69 -14.41
N VAL A 36 -3.53 2.65 -13.54
CA VAL A 36 -2.74 2.96 -12.34
C VAL A 36 -2.67 1.76 -11.39
N ILE A 37 -3.77 1.04 -11.20
CA ILE A 37 -3.80 -0.15 -10.35
C ILE A 37 -2.90 -1.25 -10.92
N ASP A 38 -2.93 -1.46 -12.23
CA ASP A 38 -2.14 -2.51 -12.88
C ASP A 38 -0.64 -2.18 -12.87
N GLU A 39 -0.27 -0.91 -13.09
CA GLU A 39 1.10 -0.43 -12.92
C GLU A 39 1.59 -0.58 -11.47
N LEU A 40 0.73 -0.25 -10.49
CA LEU A 40 1.06 -0.42 -9.08
C LEU A 40 1.31 -1.88 -8.73
N LYS A 41 0.46 -2.79 -9.21
CA LYS A 41 0.61 -4.24 -9.00
C LYS A 41 1.88 -4.79 -9.63
N GLU A 42 2.22 -4.37 -10.86
CA GLU A 42 3.44 -4.84 -11.51
C GLU A 42 4.69 -4.31 -10.81
N ASN A 43 4.67 -3.06 -10.34
CA ASN A 43 5.74 -2.50 -9.54
C ASN A 43 5.88 -3.25 -8.20
N GLU A 44 4.78 -3.50 -7.48
CA GLU A 44 4.78 -4.28 -6.24
C GLU A 44 5.37 -5.68 -6.47
N ARG A 45 4.95 -6.36 -7.55
CA ARG A 45 5.46 -7.67 -7.94
C ARG A 45 6.96 -7.62 -8.21
N ARG A 46 7.45 -6.61 -8.92
CA ARG A 46 8.88 -6.42 -9.20
C ARG A 46 9.68 -6.19 -7.91
N TYR A 47 9.23 -5.31 -7.02
CA TYR A 47 9.88 -5.07 -5.74
C TYR A 47 9.93 -6.34 -4.88
N ARG A 48 8.80 -7.07 -4.81
CA ARG A 48 8.71 -8.33 -4.09
C ARG A 48 9.66 -9.37 -4.65
N LEU A 49 9.77 -9.48 -5.97
CA LEU A 49 10.70 -10.41 -6.62
C LEU A 49 12.16 -10.07 -6.28
N ILE A 50 12.52 -8.79 -6.28
CA ILE A 50 13.88 -8.34 -5.92
C ILE A 50 14.17 -8.71 -4.46
N ALA A 51 13.29 -8.34 -3.53
CA ALA A 51 13.47 -8.63 -2.10
C ALA A 51 13.48 -10.14 -1.80
N GLN A 52 12.68 -10.94 -2.53
CA GLN A 52 12.65 -12.40 -2.38
C GLN A 52 13.94 -13.09 -2.83
N ASN A 53 14.70 -12.49 -3.75
CA ASN A 53 15.95 -13.06 -4.28
C ASN A 53 17.20 -12.40 -3.69
N SER A 54 17.04 -11.36 -2.87
CA SER A 54 18.14 -10.70 -2.17
C SER A 54 18.74 -11.64 -1.13
N HIS A 55 20.05 -11.54 -0.92
CA HIS A 55 20.72 -12.26 0.17
C HIS A 55 20.60 -11.54 1.52
N ASP A 56 20.34 -10.23 1.48
CA ASP A 56 20.15 -9.42 2.66
C ASP A 56 18.75 -9.62 3.25
N TRP A 57 18.59 -9.23 4.51
CA TRP A 57 17.28 -9.24 5.16
C TRP A 57 16.69 -7.84 5.15
N GLU A 58 15.65 -7.67 4.34
CA GLU A 58 14.87 -6.45 4.29
C GLU A 58 13.59 -6.59 5.12
N PHE A 59 13.29 -5.57 5.90
CA PHE A 59 12.03 -5.47 6.62
C PHE A 59 11.55 -4.04 6.70
N TRP A 60 10.24 -3.87 6.81
CA TRP A 60 9.60 -2.57 6.97
C TRP A 60 8.81 -2.53 8.27
N LEU A 61 8.96 -1.42 8.98
CA LEU A 61 8.21 -1.11 10.19
C LEU A 61 7.32 0.12 9.92
N ASP A 62 6.13 0.12 10.51
CA ASP A 62 5.35 1.35 10.64
C ASP A 62 5.87 2.23 11.80
N VAL A 63 5.19 3.36 12.04
CA VAL A 63 5.55 4.32 13.10
C VAL A 63 5.43 3.74 14.52
N ASP A 64 4.61 2.71 14.70
CA ASP A 64 4.37 1.98 15.96
C ASP A 64 5.22 0.69 16.05
N ASP A 65 6.20 0.54 15.15
CA ASP A 65 7.08 -0.62 15.01
C ASP A 65 6.38 -1.95 14.73
N ARG A 66 5.24 -1.89 14.04
CA ARG A 66 4.62 -3.08 13.49
C ARG A 66 5.38 -3.48 12.24
N LEU A 67 5.76 -4.75 12.18
CA LEU A 67 6.33 -5.34 11.00
C LEU A 67 5.29 -5.40 9.87
N LEU A 68 5.48 -4.55 8.87
CA LEU A 68 4.64 -4.50 7.66
C LEU A 68 5.09 -5.54 6.64
N TYR A 69 6.39 -5.75 6.54
CA TYR A 69 7.01 -6.66 5.59
C TYR A 69 8.33 -7.20 6.14
N THR A 70 8.65 -8.43 5.77
CA THR A 70 9.97 -9.04 5.94
C THR A 70 10.25 -9.94 4.74
N SER A 71 11.46 -9.91 4.21
CA SER A 71 11.85 -10.79 3.11
C SER A 71 12.11 -12.23 3.59
N PRO A 72 12.00 -13.25 2.70
CA PRO A 72 12.24 -14.66 3.05
C PRO A 72 13.66 -14.93 3.57
N SER A 73 14.62 -14.09 3.20
CA SER A 73 16.01 -14.16 3.63
C SER A 73 16.19 -14.01 5.15
N CYS A 74 15.15 -13.52 5.85
CA CYS A 74 15.09 -13.51 7.31
C CYS A 74 15.41 -14.88 7.92
N LYS A 75 14.96 -15.99 7.31
CA LYS A 75 15.21 -17.34 7.83
C LYS A 75 16.68 -17.72 7.77
N LYS A 76 17.35 -17.39 6.67
CA LYS A 76 18.77 -17.70 6.49
C LYS A 76 19.64 -16.88 7.44
N ILE A 77 19.26 -15.62 7.70
CA ILE A 77 20.04 -14.69 8.52
C ILE A 77 19.78 -14.87 10.02
N THR A 78 18.51 -15.04 10.41
CA THR A 78 18.10 -15.05 11.83
C THR A 78 17.72 -16.42 12.36
N GLY A 79 17.46 -17.39 11.48
CA GLY A 79 16.86 -18.68 11.83
C GLY A 79 15.33 -18.69 11.85
N TYR A 80 14.68 -17.51 11.89
CA TYR A 80 13.22 -17.39 12.00
C TYR A 80 12.54 -17.13 10.66
N THR A 81 11.40 -17.76 10.46
CA THR A 81 10.55 -17.62 9.27
C THR A 81 9.72 -16.33 9.31
N GLU A 82 9.27 -15.89 8.12
CA GLU A 82 8.36 -14.75 7.99
C GLU A 82 7.10 -14.90 8.85
N GLU A 83 6.55 -16.13 8.93
CA GLU A 83 5.36 -16.42 9.72
C GLU A 83 5.60 -16.31 11.24
N GLU A 84 6.79 -16.64 11.72
CA GLU A 84 7.14 -16.45 13.13
C GLU A 84 7.25 -14.97 13.49
N PHE A 85 7.83 -14.17 12.59
CA PHE A 85 7.85 -12.71 12.73
C PHE A 85 6.44 -12.09 12.69
N LYS A 86 5.55 -12.58 11.82
CA LYS A 86 4.14 -12.12 11.78
C LYS A 86 3.38 -12.47 13.05
N LYS A 87 3.62 -13.66 13.62
CA LYS A 87 2.95 -14.14 14.84
C LYS A 87 3.45 -13.47 16.12
N ASN A 88 4.71 -13.05 16.15
CA ASN A 88 5.33 -12.47 17.34
C ASN A 88 5.94 -11.10 17.01
N ARG A 89 5.16 -10.04 17.29
CA ARG A 89 5.56 -8.65 17.04
C ARG A 89 6.84 -8.23 17.75
N ASP A 90 7.17 -8.86 18.86
CA ASP A 90 8.40 -8.53 19.60
C ASP A 90 9.64 -9.26 19.07
N LEU A 91 9.47 -10.26 18.19
CA LEU A 91 10.55 -11.15 17.78
C LEU A 91 11.74 -10.37 17.22
N LEU A 92 11.48 -9.38 16.38
CA LEU A 92 12.50 -8.49 15.81
C LEU A 92 13.41 -7.86 16.87
N PHE A 93 12.85 -7.49 18.03
CA PHE A 93 13.62 -6.90 19.13
C PHE A 93 14.21 -7.96 20.07
N LYS A 94 13.55 -9.11 20.21
CA LYS A 94 13.99 -10.21 21.10
C LYS A 94 15.26 -10.89 20.61
N ILE A 95 15.45 -11.00 19.28
CA ILE A 95 16.62 -11.64 18.68
C ILE A 95 17.89 -10.77 18.73
N ILE A 96 17.75 -9.48 19.06
CA ILE A 96 18.89 -8.58 19.23
C ILE A 96 19.66 -8.99 20.49
N ASN A 97 20.97 -9.14 20.34
CA ASN A 97 21.86 -9.44 21.45
C ASN A 97 21.61 -8.44 22.60
N PRO A 98 21.44 -8.91 23.85
CA PRO A 98 21.25 -8.01 25.00
C PRO A 98 22.26 -6.87 25.11
N SER A 99 23.53 -7.08 24.72
CA SER A 99 24.57 -6.04 24.72
C SER A 99 24.28 -4.89 23.76
N ASP A 100 23.58 -5.18 22.66
CA ASP A 100 23.40 -4.26 21.54
C ASP A 100 22.06 -3.53 21.61
N ARG A 101 21.16 -3.96 22.50
CA ARG A 101 19.83 -3.34 22.69
C ARG A 101 19.89 -1.84 23.02
N PRO A 102 20.80 -1.33 23.86
CA PRO A 102 20.90 0.11 24.11
C PRO A 102 21.22 0.89 22.83
N ILE A 103 22.23 0.44 22.07
CA ILE A 103 22.68 1.07 20.82
C ILE A 103 21.56 1.05 19.78
N PHE A 104 20.91 -0.10 19.61
CA PHE A 104 19.78 -0.24 18.70
C PHE A 104 18.61 0.68 19.08
N THR A 105 18.30 0.79 20.37
CA THR A 105 17.20 1.64 20.86
C THR A 105 17.50 3.12 20.61
N GLU A 106 18.73 3.56 20.84
CA GLU A 106 19.17 4.92 20.54
C GLU A 106 19.06 5.23 19.04
N HIS A 107 19.61 4.35 18.19
CA HIS A 107 19.51 4.49 16.73
C HIS A 107 18.06 4.55 16.26
N ARG A 108 17.20 3.67 16.76
CA ARG A 108 15.76 3.65 16.44
C ARG A 108 15.07 4.96 16.84
N ASN A 109 15.36 5.48 18.02
CA ASN A 109 14.81 6.76 18.46
C ASN A 109 15.26 7.93 17.58
N MET A 110 16.52 7.91 17.12
CA MET A 110 17.05 8.90 16.17
C MET A 110 16.30 8.82 14.83
N VAL A 111 16.18 7.63 14.25
CA VAL A 111 15.48 7.42 12.96
C VAL A 111 14.01 7.81 13.04
N LYS A 112 13.34 7.54 14.17
CA LYS A 112 11.93 7.96 14.36
C LYS A 112 11.78 9.47 14.39
N LYS A 113 12.70 10.19 15.04
CA LYS A 113 12.70 11.66 15.06
C LYS A 113 12.97 12.26 13.68
N SER A 114 13.74 11.60 12.82
CA SER A 114 14.04 12.08 11.46
C SER A 114 13.00 11.68 10.42
N LYS A 115 12.11 10.71 10.70
CA LYS A 115 11.05 10.24 9.78
C LYS A 115 9.69 10.92 9.98
N VAL A 116 9.63 12.00 10.76
CA VAL A 116 8.47 12.89 10.80
C VAL A 116 8.58 13.84 9.59
N PRO A 117 7.52 14.02 8.77
CA PRO A 117 7.50 15.09 7.77
C PRO A 117 7.78 16.47 8.36
#